data_AF-A0A7S1S9T8-F1
#
_entry.id   AF-A0A7S1S9T8-F1
#
_cell.length_a   1.000
_cell.length_b   1.000
_cell.length_c   1.000
_cell.angle_alpha   90.00
_cell.angle_beta   90.00
_cell.angle_gamma   90.00
#
_symmetry.space_group_name_H-M   'P 1'
#
loop_
_entity.id
_entity.type
_entity.pdbx_description
1 polymer ?
#
loop_
_entity_poly.entity_id
_entity_poly.type
_entity_poly.pdbx_seq_one_letter_code
_entity_poly.pdbx_strand_id
1 'polypeptide(L)'
;LKPFWAQAMAARNPGPFIQQCPIGFPSYCRYMNRDWKARKMFEKAEVNGRVMKAVYDNMGIRGSNPINRYTGRNRIRMRSITDGNAHGNYRYTKMTKHGFMQVWREGWLIKYGYDPDRFH
;
A
#
# COMPACT_ATOMS: atom_id res chain seq x y z
N LEU A 1 20.67 4.47 49.73
CA LEU A 1 20.14 3.53 48.70
C LEU A 1 19.02 4.26 47.94
N LYS A 2 19.24 4.65 46.69
CA LYS A 2 18.24 5.35 45.87
C LYS A 2 17.29 4.32 45.25
N PRO A 3 15.97 4.58 45.15
CA PRO A 3 15.01 3.58 44.71
C PRO A 3 15.14 3.27 43.21
N PHE A 4 14.90 1.99 42.87
CA PHE A 4 15.10 1.33 41.57
C PHE A 4 14.37 1.99 40.37
N TRP A 5 13.40 2.86 40.62
CA TRP A 5 12.67 3.62 39.59
C TRP A 5 13.46 4.80 39.02
N ALA A 6 14.46 5.29 39.76
CA ALA A 6 15.26 6.45 39.36
C ALA A 6 16.30 6.13 38.27
N GLN A 7 16.43 4.87 37.86
CA GLN A 7 17.46 4.41 36.92
C GLN A 7 16.95 4.19 35.48
N ALA A 8 15.64 4.34 35.23
CA ALA A 8 15.05 4.14 33.90
C ALA A 8 14.89 5.42 33.06
N MET A 9 15.05 6.62 33.64
CA MET A 9 14.89 7.91 32.94
C MET A 9 16.21 8.54 32.50
N ALA A 10 17.24 7.72 32.27
CA ALA A 10 18.56 8.15 31.83
C ALA A 10 18.96 7.57 30.45
N ALA A 11 17.97 7.29 29.60
CA ALA A 11 18.19 7.26 28.16
C ALA A 11 18.41 8.71 27.69
N ARG A 12 19.67 9.15 27.85
CA ARG A 12 20.36 10.28 27.21
C ARG A 12 19.54 10.87 26.06
N ASN A 13 19.12 12.13 26.24
CA ASN A 13 18.52 13.03 25.24
C ASN A 13 18.42 12.38 23.85
N PRO A 14 17.31 11.70 23.51
CA PRO A 14 17.12 11.20 22.17
C PRO A 14 17.20 12.45 21.30
N GLY A 15 18.27 12.58 20.50
CA GLY A 15 18.49 13.73 19.63
C GLY A 15 17.20 14.08 18.90
N PRO A 16 17.02 15.34 18.48
CA PRO A 16 15.72 15.92 18.11
C PRO A 16 14.89 14.85 17.43
N PHE A 17 13.76 14.48 18.02
CA PHE A 17 12.80 13.59 17.39
C PHE A 17 12.57 14.19 16.01
N ILE A 18 13.21 13.62 15.00
CA ILE A 18 12.70 13.73 13.65
C ILE A 18 11.36 13.07 13.84
N GLN A 19 10.30 13.87 13.97
CA GLN A 19 8.95 13.36 13.96
C GLN A 19 8.93 12.40 12.78
N GLN A 20 8.86 11.10 13.07
CA GLN A 20 8.57 10.14 12.02
C GLN A 20 7.34 10.74 11.35
N CYS A 21 7.46 11.03 10.05
CA CYS A 21 6.35 11.60 9.30
C CYS A 21 5.10 10.85 9.75
N PRO A 22 4.08 11.53 10.29
CA PRO A 22 2.95 10.86 10.89
C PRO A 22 2.49 9.77 9.92
N ILE A 23 2.46 8.52 10.38
CA ILE A 23 2.09 7.39 9.52
C ILE A 23 0.63 7.63 9.13
N GLY A 24 0.42 8.01 7.87
CA GLY A 24 -0.86 8.58 7.42
C GLY A 24 -0.70 9.84 6.57
N PHE A 25 0.45 10.52 6.62
CA PHE A 25 0.84 11.41 5.54
C PHE A 25 1.06 10.52 4.30
N PRO A 26 0.32 10.70 3.18
CA PRO A 26 0.49 9.86 2.01
C PRO A 26 1.95 9.91 1.62
N SER A 27 2.67 8.83 1.88
CA SER A 27 4.08 8.77 1.53
C SER A 27 4.08 8.75 0.01
N TYR A 28 4.45 9.88 -0.60
CA TYR A 28 4.65 9.99 -2.05
C TYR A 28 5.90 9.21 -2.46
N CYS A 29 5.97 7.94 -2.08
CA CYS A 29 7.08 7.08 -2.42
C CYS A 29 7.04 6.83 -3.93
N ARG A 30 8.24 6.76 -4.53
CA ARG A 30 8.43 6.55 -5.98
C ARG A 30 7.62 5.36 -6.51
N TYR A 31 7.45 4.32 -5.69
CA TYR A 31 6.72 3.12 -6.03
C TYR A 31 5.20 3.33 -6.13
N MET A 32 4.61 4.13 -5.23
CA MET A 32 3.20 4.52 -5.31
C MET A 32 2.95 5.40 -6.53
N ASN A 33 3.82 6.37 -6.80
CA ASN A 33 3.71 7.19 -8.01
C ASN A 33 3.77 6.37 -9.29
N ARG A 34 4.66 5.37 -9.35
CA ARG A 34 4.73 4.43 -10.49
C ARG A 34 3.46 3.58 -10.61
N ASP A 35 2.91 3.09 -9.50
CA ASP A 35 1.67 2.29 -9.48
C ASP A 35 0.45 3.13 -9.88
N TRP A 36 0.36 4.37 -9.40
CA TRP A 36 -0.69 5.32 -9.76
C TRP A 36 -0.71 5.61 -11.27
N LYS A 37 0.46 5.90 -11.86
CA LYS A 37 0.59 6.06 -13.32
C LYS A 37 0.16 4.79 -14.07
N ALA A 38 0.56 3.61 -13.59
CA ALA A 38 0.17 2.34 -14.20
C ALA A 38 -1.35 2.11 -14.15
N ARG A 39 -2.01 2.43 -13.03
CA ARG A 39 -3.48 2.37 -12.89
C ARG A 39 -4.17 3.30 -13.88
N LYS A 40 -3.72 4.54 -14.01
CA LYS A 40 -4.28 5.51 -14.96
C LYS A 40 -4.07 5.10 -16.42
N MET A 41 -2.93 4.50 -16.74
CA MET A 41 -2.69 3.97 -18.07
C MET A 41 -3.55 2.73 -18.38
N PHE A 42 -3.72 1.84 -17.40
CA PHE A 42 -4.61 0.68 -17.55
C PHE A 42 -6.06 1.11 -17.73
N GLU A 43 -6.57 2.04 -16.92
CA GLU A 43 -7.93 2.59 -17.03
C GLU A 43 -8.22 3.09 -18.45
N LYS A 44 -7.27 3.80 -19.07
CA LYS A 44 -7.41 4.30 -20.45
C LYS A 44 -7.32 3.21 -21.51
N ALA A 45 -6.49 2.18 -21.28
CA ALA A 45 -6.17 1.16 -22.27
C ALA A 45 -6.96 -0.16 -22.10
N GLU A 46 -7.78 -0.28 -21.05
CA GLU A 46 -8.39 -1.54 -20.64
C GLU A 46 -9.25 -2.16 -21.74
N VAL A 47 -10.16 -1.37 -22.31
CA VAL A 47 -11.08 -1.82 -23.38
C VAL A 47 -10.27 -2.25 -24.61
N ASN A 48 -9.35 -1.40 -25.06
CA ASN A 48 -8.51 -1.68 -26.23
C ASN A 48 -7.68 -2.96 -26.05
N GLY A 49 -7.11 -3.17 -24.86
CA GLY A 49 -6.35 -4.37 -24.54
C GLY A 49 -7.21 -5.64 -24.56
N ARG A 50 -8.46 -5.57 -24.07
CA ARG A 50 -9.40 -6.69 -24.10
C ARG A 50 -9.85 -7.02 -25.52
N VAL A 51 -10.22 -6.00 -26.30
CA VAL A 51 -10.64 -6.17 -27.71
C VAL A 51 -9.51 -6.78 -28.53
N MET A 52 -8.29 -6.23 -28.43
CA MET A 52 -7.13 -6.78 -29.14
C MET A 52 -6.88 -8.23 -28.76
N LYS A 53 -6.94 -8.57 -27.46
CA LYS A 53 -6.77 -9.96 -27.02
C LYS A 53 -7.83 -10.87 -27.65
N ALA A 54 -9.10 -10.49 -27.61
CA ALA A 54 -10.19 -11.27 -28.20
C ALA A 54 -10.03 -11.47 -29.71
N VAL A 55 -9.60 -10.43 -30.44
CA VAL A 55 -9.34 -10.51 -31.89
C VAL A 55 -8.19 -11.46 -32.19
N TYR A 56 -7.07 -11.35 -31.47
CA TYR A 56 -5.92 -12.25 -31.66
C TYR A 56 -6.27 -13.70 -31.34
N ASP A 57 -7.00 -13.94 -30.24
CA ASP A 57 -7.47 -15.27 -29.86
C ASP A 57 -8.37 -15.88 -30.95
N ASN A 58 -9.28 -15.08 -31.54
CA ASN A 58 -10.16 -15.51 -32.64
C ASN A 58 -9.41 -15.77 -33.96
N MET A 59 -8.33 -15.04 -34.23
CA MET A 59 -7.48 -15.27 -35.41
C MET A 59 -6.50 -16.45 -35.24
N GLY A 60 -6.54 -17.15 -34.10
CA GLY A 60 -5.63 -18.26 -33.79
C GLY A 60 -4.20 -17.81 -33.48
N ILE A 61 -3.96 -16.50 -33.32
CA ILE A 61 -2.63 -15.95 -33.02
C ILE A 61 -2.37 -16.13 -31.52
N ARG A 62 -1.54 -17.12 -31.18
CA ARG A 62 -1.11 -17.38 -29.80
C ARG A 62 0.15 -16.59 -29.48
N GLY A 63 0.09 -15.67 -28.52
CA GLY A 63 1.25 -14.90 -28.11
C GLY A 63 0.98 -13.88 -27.00
N SER A 64 2.07 -13.35 -26.43
CA SER A 64 1.98 -12.25 -25.47
C SER A 64 1.75 -10.94 -26.23
N ASN A 65 0.66 -10.22 -25.91
CA ASN A 65 0.47 -8.87 -26.44
C ASN A 65 1.54 -7.93 -25.85
N PRO A 66 2.45 -7.36 -26.66
CA PRO A 66 3.54 -6.53 -26.17
C PRO A 66 3.05 -5.28 -25.41
N ILE A 67 1.84 -4.80 -25.71
CA ILE A 67 1.22 -3.66 -25.03
C ILE A 67 0.95 -3.98 -23.55
N ASN A 68 0.64 -5.24 -23.20
CA ASN A 68 0.44 -5.65 -21.81
C ASN A 68 1.66 -5.43 -20.92
N ARG A 69 2.87 -5.35 -21.48
CA ARG A 69 4.09 -5.02 -20.72
C ARG A 69 4.07 -3.59 -20.16
N TYR A 70 3.32 -2.69 -20.78
CA TYR A 70 3.28 -1.27 -20.47
C TYR A 70 1.98 -0.87 -19.78
N THR A 71 0.85 -1.35 -20.30
CA THR A 71 -0.48 -0.96 -19.84
C THR A 71 -1.22 -2.10 -19.13
N GLY A 72 -0.66 -3.31 -19.09
CA GLY A 72 -1.37 -4.48 -18.58
C GLY A 72 -1.62 -4.45 -17.06
N ARG A 73 -2.70 -5.14 -16.66
CA ARG A 73 -3.10 -5.32 -15.25
C ARG A 73 -1.98 -5.88 -14.37
N ASN A 74 -1.10 -6.71 -14.93
CA ASN A 74 0.03 -7.34 -14.24
C ASN A 74 1.03 -6.34 -13.63
N ARG A 75 0.99 -5.07 -14.08
CA ARG A 75 1.81 -4.00 -13.54
C ARG A 75 1.27 -3.37 -12.25
N ILE A 76 -0.02 -3.50 -12.01
CA ILE A 76 -0.70 -2.85 -10.88
C ILE A 76 -0.54 -3.76 -9.66
N ARG A 77 -0.07 -3.19 -8.55
CA ARG A 77 0.01 -3.87 -7.26
C ARG A 77 -0.88 -3.15 -6.26
N MET A 78 -1.53 -3.92 -5.39
CA MET A 78 -2.22 -3.34 -4.24
C MET A 78 -1.16 -2.86 -3.26
N ARG A 79 -0.95 -1.54 -3.20
CA ARG A 79 0.01 -0.93 -2.29
C ARG A 79 -0.68 -0.39 -1.05
N SER A 80 0.06 -0.40 0.05
CA SER A 80 -0.35 0.22 1.29
C SER A 80 -0.41 1.74 1.10
N ILE A 81 -1.45 2.37 1.62
CA ILE A 81 -1.62 3.83 1.54
C ILE A 81 -0.69 4.60 2.49
N THR A 82 -0.18 3.94 3.54
CA THR A 82 0.69 4.56 4.54
C THR A 82 2.16 4.48 4.13
N ASP A 83 2.65 3.28 3.83
CA ASP A 83 4.08 2.98 3.62
C ASP A 83 4.44 2.56 2.18
N GLY A 84 3.45 2.37 1.31
CA GLY A 84 3.67 2.03 -0.10
C GLY A 84 4.14 0.58 -0.37
N ASN A 85 4.24 -0.25 0.67
CA ASN A 85 4.56 -1.68 0.55
C ASN A 85 3.53 -2.40 -0.34
N ALA A 86 3.96 -3.38 -1.12
CA ALA A 86 3.11 -4.12 -2.05
C ALA A 86 2.58 -5.45 -1.49
N HIS A 87 3.04 -5.86 -0.30
CA HIS A 87 2.78 -7.18 0.27
C HIS A 87 1.97 -7.08 1.56
N GLY A 88 1.10 -8.06 1.81
CA GLY A 88 0.35 -8.16 3.06
C GLY A 88 -0.66 -7.03 3.27
N ASN A 89 -1.21 -6.48 2.18
CA ASN A 89 -2.16 -5.36 2.24
C ASN A 89 -3.59 -5.85 2.30
N TYR A 90 -4.35 -5.36 3.28
CA TYR A 90 -5.77 -5.64 3.40
C TYR A 90 -6.55 -4.95 2.28
N ARG A 91 -7.48 -5.69 1.66
CA ARG A 91 -8.28 -5.16 0.55
C ARG A 91 -9.21 -4.03 0.98
N TYR A 92 -9.73 -4.08 2.20
CA TYR A 92 -10.70 -3.12 2.70
C TYR A 92 -10.06 -1.79 3.09
N THR A 93 -8.98 -1.84 3.86
CA THR A 93 -8.31 -0.63 4.37
C THR A 93 -7.17 -0.13 3.50
N LYS A 94 -6.71 -0.95 2.54
CA LYS A 94 -5.54 -0.66 1.70
C LYS A 94 -4.28 -0.38 2.54
N MET A 95 -4.17 -0.97 3.73
CA MET A 95 -3.03 -0.83 4.62
C MET A 95 -2.34 -2.17 4.82
N THR A 96 -1.05 -2.15 5.14
CA THR A 96 -0.35 -3.32 5.69
C THR A 96 -0.91 -3.72 7.06
N LYS A 97 -0.63 -4.95 7.51
CA LYS A 97 -0.94 -5.41 8.88
C LYS A 97 -0.46 -4.44 9.96
N HIS A 98 0.80 -3.96 9.83
CA HIS A 98 1.38 -3.03 10.79
C HIS A 98 0.73 -1.65 10.71
N GLY A 99 0.52 -1.11 9.50
CA GLY A 99 -0.17 0.16 9.31
C GLY A 99 -1.59 0.14 9.88
N PHE A 100 -2.34 -0.93 9.64
CA PHE A 100 -3.69 -1.10 10.18
C PHE A 100 -3.71 -1.17 11.71
N MET A 101 -2.82 -1.97 12.31
CA MET A 101 -2.72 -2.08 13.77
C MET A 101 -2.35 -0.76 14.43
N GLN A 102 -1.48 0.03 13.81
CA GLN A 102 -1.10 1.34 14.33
C GLN A 102 -2.28 2.33 14.29
N VAL A 103 -2.92 2.47 13.12
CA VAL A 103 -4.04 3.42 12.94
C VAL A 103 -5.26 3.02 13.79
N TRP A 104 -5.41 1.73 14.09
CA TRP A 104 -6.39 1.24 15.07
C TRP A 104 -6.02 1.63 16.51
N ARG A 105 -4.77 1.42 16.95
CA ARG A 105 -4.29 1.82 18.29
C ARG A 105 -4.42 3.32 18.53
N GLU A 106 -4.20 4.12 17.50
CA GLU A 106 -4.39 5.58 17.54
C GLU A 106 -5.88 5.99 17.52
N GLY A 107 -6.80 5.04 17.37
CA GLY A 107 -8.25 5.26 17.48
C GLY A 107 -8.94 5.75 16.20
N TRP A 108 -8.23 5.91 15.08
CA TRP A 108 -8.77 6.48 13.85
C TRP A 108 -9.81 5.57 13.19
N LEU A 109 -9.67 4.26 13.38
CA LEU A 109 -10.53 3.23 12.79
C LEU A 109 -11.76 2.90 13.62
N ILE A 110 -11.77 3.28 14.91
CA ILE A 110 -12.85 2.98 15.86
C ILE A 110 -14.17 3.61 15.39
N LYS A 111 -14.11 4.85 14.90
CA LYS A 111 -15.28 5.58 14.35
C LYS A 111 -15.97 4.83 13.20
N TYR A 112 -15.22 4.02 12.46
CA TYR A 112 -15.69 3.32 11.28
C TYR A 112 -16.01 1.84 11.57
N GLY A 113 -15.92 1.39 12.83
CA GLY A 113 -16.20 0.01 13.22
C GLY A 113 -15.20 -1.02 12.69
N TYR A 114 -14.01 -0.59 12.26
CA TYR A 114 -12.95 -1.48 11.82
C TYR A 114 -12.15 -1.98 13.02
N ASP A 115 -12.24 -3.28 13.27
CA ASP A 115 -11.61 -3.96 14.40
C ASP A 115 -10.62 -5.03 13.89
N PRO A 116 -9.33 -4.99 14.28
CA PRO A 116 -8.37 -6.04 13.96
C PRO A 116 -8.82 -7.42 14.41
N ASP A 117 -9.59 -7.50 15.50
CA ASP A 117 -9.99 -8.78 16.07
C ASP A 117 -11.13 -9.47 15.32
N ARG A 118 -11.75 -8.77 14.38
CA ARG A 118 -12.78 -9.33 13.48
C ARG A 118 -12.23 -9.95 12.20
N PHE A 119 -10.94 -9.83 11.93
CA PHE A 119 -10.33 -10.26 10.66
C PHE A 119 -9.33 -11.42 10.82
N HIS A 120 -9.42 -12.17 11.92
CA HIS A 120 -8.65 -13.40 12.17
C HIS A 120 -9.23 -14.61 11.44
#